data_AF-A0A176YY12-F1
#
_entry.id   AF-A0A176YY12-F1
#
_cell.length_a   1.000
_cell.length_b   1.000
_cell.length_c   1.000
_cell.angle_alpha   90.00
_cell.angle_beta   90.00
_cell.angle_gamma   90.00
#
_symmetry.space_group_name_H-M   'P 1'
#
loop_
_entity.id
_entity.type
_entity.pdbx_description
1 polymer ?
#
loop_
_entity_poly.entity_id
_entity_poly.type
_entity_poly.pdbx_seq_one_letter_code
_entity_poly.pdbx_strand_id
1 'polypeptide(L)'
;MARWAGAEIASAWILPNEDPVPDEKTWSGRVQIGGVINIDPHRRRMIGVAGAVAEHLWFGGWIENFDPDDSSISESDWHLAGSEPGHSDDALWKAVESTGRMLRLDGPVWPRVLHEARRLIVGARGFLG
;
A
#
# COMPACT_ATOMS: atom_id res chain seq x y z
N MET A 1 3.19 4.00 -4.69
CA MET A 1 2.89 5.32 -4.14
C MET A 1 4.13 6.08 -3.67
N ALA A 2 4.97 5.50 -2.81
CA ALA A 2 6.15 6.15 -2.20
C ALA A 2 7.03 6.96 -3.18
N ARG A 3 7.49 6.38 -4.29
CA ARG A 3 8.29 7.11 -5.30
C ARG A 3 7.57 8.31 -5.92
N TRP A 4 6.25 8.20 -6.14
CA TRP A 4 5.46 9.33 -6.67
C TRP A 4 5.35 10.46 -5.64
N ALA A 5 5.23 10.11 -4.37
CA ALA A 5 5.22 11.07 -3.26
C ALA A 5 6.57 11.78 -3.03
N GLY A 6 7.65 11.31 -3.67
CA GLY A 6 9.01 11.83 -3.49
C GLY A 6 9.84 11.07 -2.45
N ALA A 7 9.35 9.92 -1.96
CA ALA A 7 10.10 9.05 -1.07
C ALA A 7 11.14 8.20 -1.84
N GLU A 8 12.21 7.83 -1.15
CA GLU A 8 13.13 6.81 -1.63
C GLU A 8 12.62 5.43 -1.22
N ILE A 9 12.65 4.45 -2.14
CA ILE A 9 12.46 3.05 -1.78
C ILE A 9 13.83 2.41 -1.74
N ALA A 10 14.34 2.16 -0.54
CA ALA A 10 15.64 1.51 -0.34
C ALA A 10 15.59 0.05 -0.80
N SER A 11 14.50 -0.64 -0.46
CA SER A 11 14.31 -2.06 -0.80
C SER A 11 12.83 -2.45 -0.70
N ALA A 12 12.42 -3.44 -1.51
CA ALA A 12 11.10 -4.05 -1.47
C ALA A 12 11.20 -5.52 -1.90
N TRP A 13 10.53 -6.42 -1.19
CA TRP A 13 10.55 -7.85 -1.48
C TRP A 13 9.28 -8.53 -1.00
N ILE A 14 9.04 -9.74 -1.52
CA ILE A 14 7.94 -10.62 -1.15
C ILE A 14 8.57 -11.92 -0.67
N LEU A 15 8.10 -12.45 0.47
CA LEU A 15 8.60 -13.68 1.08
C LEU A 15 7.45 -14.58 1.52
N PRO A 16 7.61 -15.91 1.47
CA PRO A 16 6.63 -16.81 2.07
C PRO A 16 6.66 -16.65 3.60
N ASN A 17 5.51 -16.70 4.24
CA ASN A 17 5.46 -16.79 5.71
C ASN A 17 5.89 -18.20 6.13
N GLU A 18 6.71 -18.30 7.18
CA GLU A 18 7.10 -19.57 7.78
C GLU A 18 5.90 -20.11 8.58
N ASP A 19 5.44 -21.32 8.26
CA ASP A 19 4.32 -22.00 8.91
C ASP A 19 3.00 -21.19 9.00
N PRO A 20 2.39 -20.82 7.86
CA PRO A 20 1.12 -20.09 7.88
C PRO A 20 0.03 -20.97 8.51
N VAL A 21 -0.57 -20.50 9.60
CA VAL A 21 -1.78 -21.11 10.17
C VAL A 21 -2.97 -20.92 9.22
N PRO A 22 -4.04 -21.75 9.32
CA PRO A 22 -5.27 -21.51 8.58
C PRO A 22 -5.75 -20.06 8.80
N ASP A 23 -6.17 -19.41 7.71
CA ASP A 23 -6.63 -18.01 7.65
C ASP A 23 -5.54 -16.91 7.70
N GLU A 24 -4.25 -17.27 7.80
CA GLU A 24 -3.15 -16.33 7.62
C GLU A 24 -2.67 -16.22 6.15
N LYS A 25 -2.09 -15.06 5.82
CA LYS A 25 -1.50 -14.83 4.49
C LYS A 25 -0.33 -15.79 4.29
N THR A 26 -0.32 -16.53 3.18
CA THR A 26 0.81 -17.41 2.81
C THR A 26 2.08 -16.62 2.43
N TRP A 27 1.90 -15.38 1.97
CA TRP A 27 2.98 -14.51 1.50
C TRP A 27 2.85 -13.13 2.12
N SER A 28 3.99 -12.55 2.50
CA SER A 28 4.09 -11.18 3.00
C SER A 28 4.96 -10.32 2.08
N GLY A 29 4.53 -9.08 1.87
CA GLY A 29 5.35 -8.04 1.26
C GLY A 29 6.04 -7.21 2.35
N ARG A 30 7.29 -6.81 2.11
CA ARG A 30 8.00 -5.83 2.94
C ARG A 30 8.58 -4.73 2.06
N VAL A 31 8.57 -3.51 2.58
CA VAL A 31 9.17 -2.35 1.93
C VAL A 31 9.91 -1.51 2.97
N GLN A 32 11.09 -1.02 2.61
CA GLN A 32 11.83 -0.02 3.37
C GLN A 32 11.82 1.30 2.60
N ILE A 33 11.23 2.32 3.23
CA ILE A 33 11.05 3.63 2.62
C ILE A 33 11.90 4.64 3.38
N GLY A 34 12.81 5.29 2.66
CA GLY A 34 13.66 6.36 3.16
C GLY A 34 13.04 7.73 2.96
N GLY A 35 13.43 8.69 3.81
CA GLY A 35 13.06 10.11 3.65
C GLY A 35 11.60 10.44 3.93
N VAL A 36 10.81 9.50 4.48
CA VAL A 36 9.37 9.66 4.74
C VAL A 36 9.04 10.88 5.61
N ILE A 37 9.89 11.19 6.59
CA ILE A 37 9.70 12.32 7.50
C ILE A 37 9.76 13.69 6.81
N ASN A 38 10.37 13.75 5.62
CA ASN A 38 10.55 14.98 4.84
C ASN A 38 9.43 15.15 3.79
N ILE A 39 8.50 14.21 3.70
CA ILE A 39 7.40 14.24 2.75
C ILE A 39 6.25 15.05 3.36
N ASP A 40 5.53 15.78 2.51
CA ASP A 40 4.29 16.44 2.88
C ASP A 40 3.33 15.46 3.61
N PRO A 41 2.66 15.88 4.71
CA PRO A 41 1.77 15.01 5.48
C PRO A 41 0.68 14.33 4.64
N HIS A 42 0.13 15.00 3.63
CA HIS A 42 -0.91 14.43 2.77
C HIS A 42 -0.36 13.29 1.92
N ARG A 43 0.76 13.50 1.23
CA ARG A 43 1.47 12.46 0.48
C ARG A 43 1.91 11.32 1.38
N ARG A 44 2.35 11.60 2.61
CA ARG A 44 2.70 10.54 3.57
C ARG A 44 1.50 9.66 3.90
N ARG A 45 0.32 10.26 4.14
CA ARG A 45 -0.95 9.52 4.28
C ARG A 45 -1.30 8.69 3.06
N MET A 46 -1.13 9.25 1.87
CA MET A 46 -1.34 8.50 0.62
C MET A 46 -0.45 7.25 0.55
N ILE A 47 0.78 7.29 1.08
CA ILE A 47 1.64 6.11 1.16
C ILE A 47 1.05 5.06 2.11
N GLY A 48 0.65 5.47 3.33
CA GLY A 48 0.06 4.55 4.31
C GLY A 48 -1.17 3.82 3.77
N VAL A 49 -2.11 4.55 3.15
CA VAL A 49 -3.34 3.92 2.64
C VAL A 49 -3.16 3.17 1.32
N ALA A 50 -2.01 3.28 0.64
CA ALA A 50 -1.85 2.79 -0.72
C ALA A 50 -1.99 1.27 -0.85
N GLY A 51 -1.59 0.50 0.16
CA GLY A 51 -1.70 -0.95 0.15
C GLY A 51 -3.15 -1.41 0.12
N ALA A 52 -3.93 -1.00 1.12
CA ALA A 52 -5.34 -1.35 1.25
C ALA A 52 -6.19 -0.81 0.11
N VAL A 53 -5.94 0.44 -0.33
CA VAL A 53 -6.65 1.01 -1.48
C VAL A 53 -6.34 0.24 -2.77
N ALA A 54 -5.08 -0.14 -3.00
CA ALA A 54 -4.71 -0.95 -4.16
C ALA A 54 -5.39 -2.33 -4.12
N GLU A 55 -5.41 -2.98 -2.96
CA GLU A 55 -6.06 -4.28 -2.75
C GLU A 55 -7.56 -4.20 -3.06
N HIS A 56 -8.26 -3.22 -2.51
CA HIS A 56 -9.68 -2.98 -2.76
C HIS A 56 -9.99 -2.80 -4.25
N LEU A 57 -9.23 -1.93 -4.93
CA LEU A 57 -9.41 -1.69 -6.37
C LEU A 57 -9.07 -2.93 -7.21
N TRP A 58 -8.08 -3.72 -6.80
CA TRP A 58 -7.68 -4.95 -7.48
C TRP A 58 -8.79 -5.99 -7.48
N PHE A 59 -9.55 -6.08 -6.39
CA PHE A 59 -10.71 -6.98 -6.26
C PHE A 59 -11.99 -6.40 -6.89
N GLY A 60 -11.90 -5.30 -7.63
CA GLY A 60 -13.04 -4.68 -8.32
C GLY A 60 -13.89 -3.77 -7.42
N GLY A 61 -13.39 -3.42 -6.23
CA GLY A 61 -14.00 -2.43 -5.36
C GLY A 61 -13.98 -1.03 -5.99
N TRP A 62 -14.99 -0.23 -5.66
CA TRP A 62 -15.09 1.18 -6.05
C TRP A 62 -14.50 2.05 -4.94
N ILE A 63 -13.73 3.09 -5.28
CA ILE A 63 -13.07 3.91 -4.25
C ILE A 63 -14.07 4.62 -3.33
N GLU A 64 -15.24 4.95 -3.86
CA GLU A 64 -16.35 5.57 -3.12
C GLU A 64 -16.92 4.65 -2.03
N ASN A 65 -16.66 3.34 -2.12
CA ASN A 65 -17.07 2.32 -1.15
C ASN A 65 -15.92 1.88 -0.24
N PHE A 66 -14.73 2.47 -0.37
CA PHE A 66 -13.61 2.15 0.51
C PHE A 66 -13.78 2.89 1.84
N ASP A 67 -13.77 2.16 2.94
CA ASP A 67 -13.74 2.72 4.30
C ASP A 67 -12.40 2.39 4.96
N PRO A 68 -11.52 3.37 5.25
CA PRO A 68 -10.26 3.11 5.93
C PRO A 68 -10.47 2.43 7.30
N ASP A 69 -11.55 2.71 8.03
CA ASP A 69 -11.76 2.17 9.38
C ASP A 69 -12.21 0.69 9.38
N ASP A 70 -12.81 0.22 8.28
CA ASP A 70 -13.21 -1.19 8.06
C ASP A 70 -12.28 -1.92 7.05
N SER A 71 -11.10 -1.37 6.79
CA SER A 71 -10.16 -1.90 5.80
C SER A 71 -9.02 -2.72 6.39
N SER A 72 -8.29 -3.41 5.52
CA SER A 72 -7.09 -4.20 5.82
C SER A 72 -5.82 -3.37 6.04
N ILE A 73 -5.91 -2.06 6.34
CA ILE A 73 -4.73 -1.22 6.59
C ILE A 73 -3.95 -1.79 7.79
N SER A 74 -2.65 -2.05 7.59
CA SER A 74 -1.79 -2.57 8.65
C SER A 74 -1.51 -1.50 9.71
N GLU A 75 -1.21 -1.91 10.95
CA GLU A 75 -0.85 -0.98 12.03
C GLU A 75 0.34 -0.06 11.65
N SER A 76 1.35 -0.59 10.95
CA SER A 76 2.46 0.22 10.44
C SER A 76 2.03 1.25 9.40
N ASP A 77 1.03 0.93 8.58
CA ASP A 77 0.50 1.85 7.58
C ASP A 77 -0.38 2.93 8.21
N TRP A 78 -1.14 2.61 9.26
CA TRP A 78 -1.82 3.58 10.12
C TRP A 78 -0.83 4.56 10.75
N HIS A 79 0.25 4.04 11.34
CA HIS A 79 1.32 4.85 11.90
C HIS A 79 1.98 5.75 10.84
N LEU A 80 2.24 5.21 9.65
CA LEU A 80 2.78 5.96 8.53
C LEU A 80 1.83 7.09 8.09
N ALA A 81 0.53 6.83 8.08
CA ALA A 81 -0.48 7.83 7.81
C ALA A 81 -0.59 8.90 8.92
N GLY A 82 -0.08 8.60 10.13
CA GLY A 82 -0.22 9.49 11.28
C GLY A 82 -1.67 9.56 11.76
N SER A 83 -2.36 8.42 11.74
CA SER A 83 -3.72 8.23 12.20
C SER A 83 -3.79 6.97 13.07
N GLU A 84 -4.73 6.92 14.00
CA GLU A 84 -4.94 5.73 14.84
C GLU A 84 -5.88 4.74 14.13
N PRO A 85 -5.65 3.42 14.26
CA PRO A 85 -6.58 2.42 13.72
C PRO A 85 -8.02 2.64 14.19
N GLY A 86 -8.96 2.60 13.23
CA GLY A 86 -10.39 2.79 13.49
C GLY A 86 -10.81 4.24 13.81
N HIS A 87 -9.90 5.20 13.63
CA HIS A 87 -10.14 6.62 13.88
C HIS A 87 -9.69 7.46 12.68
N SER A 88 -10.30 7.22 11.52
CA SER A 88 -10.06 8.03 10.33
C SER A 88 -10.51 9.49 10.52
N ASP A 89 -9.70 10.41 10.00
CA ASP A 89 -10.02 11.85 9.95
C ASP A 89 -10.25 12.31 8.49
N ASP A 90 -10.79 13.51 8.32
CA ASP A 90 -11.04 14.10 6.99
C ASP A 90 -9.77 14.14 6.11
N ALA A 91 -8.58 14.23 6.72
CA ALA A 91 -7.34 14.29 5.98
C ALA A 91 -6.93 12.90 5.44
N LEU A 92 -7.19 11.84 6.20
CA LEU A 92 -7.01 10.46 5.76
C LEU A 92 -8.00 10.13 4.63
N TRP A 93 -9.27 10.52 4.76
CA TRP A 93 -10.26 10.36 3.69
C TRP A 93 -9.86 11.06 2.39
N LYS A 94 -9.35 12.29 2.47
CA LYS A 94 -8.78 12.98 1.29
C LYS A 94 -7.60 12.23 0.68
N ALA A 95 -6.76 11.60 1.52
CA ALA A 95 -5.63 10.82 1.07
C ALA A 95 -6.07 9.52 0.39
N VAL A 96 -7.11 8.85 0.90
CA VAL A 96 -7.77 7.70 0.27
C VAL A 96 -8.27 8.10 -1.12
N GLU A 97 -9.05 9.17 -1.23
CA GLU A 97 -9.61 9.61 -2.51
C GLU A 97 -8.49 9.95 -3.52
N SER A 98 -7.49 10.71 -3.08
CA SER A 98 -6.32 11.05 -3.90
C SER A 98 -5.57 9.79 -4.37
N THR A 99 -5.44 8.80 -3.48
CA THR A 99 -4.77 7.54 -3.77
C THR A 99 -5.57 6.70 -4.76
N GLY A 100 -6.89 6.61 -4.60
CA GLY A 100 -7.76 5.91 -5.54
C GLY A 100 -7.73 6.51 -6.93
N ARG A 101 -7.73 7.84 -7.07
CA ARG A 101 -7.58 8.51 -8.39
C ARG A 101 -6.25 8.18 -9.08
N MET A 102 -5.20 7.93 -8.31
CA MET A 102 -3.88 7.53 -8.83
C MET A 102 -3.80 6.06 -9.22
N LEU A 103 -4.52 5.20 -8.47
CA LEU A 103 -4.43 3.73 -8.52
C LEU A 103 -5.58 3.03 -9.24
N ARG A 104 -6.65 3.74 -9.60
CA ARG A 104 -7.68 3.20 -10.51
C ARG A 104 -7.03 2.64 -11.79
N LEU A 105 -7.71 1.72 -12.47
CA LEU A 105 -7.13 0.96 -13.59
C LEU A 105 -6.60 1.84 -14.75
N ASP A 106 -7.18 3.01 -14.97
CA ASP A 106 -6.76 4.03 -15.94
C ASP A 106 -5.91 5.15 -15.31
N GLY A 107 -5.56 5.01 -14.04
CA GLY A 107 -4.86 5.98 -13.22
C GLY A 107 -3.37 6.11 -13.61
N PRO A 108 -2.78 7.28 -13.39
CA PRO A 108 -1.42 7.60 -13.84
C PRO A 108 -0.33 6.72 -13.20
N VAL A 109 -0.60 6.11 -12.05
CA VAL A 109 0.39 5.29 -11.32
C VAL A 109 0.16 3.79 -11.56
N TRP A 110 -1.01 3.38 -12.05
CA TRP A 110 -1.38 1.97 -12.20
C TRP A 110 -0.42 1.13 -13.04
N PRO A 111 0.02 1.56 -14.25
CA PRO A 111 0.96 0.76 -15.05
C PRO A 111 2.29 0.50 -14.32
N ARG A 112 2.76 1.47 -13.53
CA ARG A 112 4.00 1.33 -12.74
C ARG A 112 3.83 0.35 -11.58
N VAL A 113 2.65 0.33 -10.95
CA VAL A 113 2.32 -0.64 -9.90
C VAL A 113 2.34 -2.06 -10.46
N LEU A 114 1.69 -2.29 -11.61
CA LEU A 114 1.69 -3.60 -12.27
C LEU A 114 3.10 -4.07 -12.62
N HIS A 115 3.93 -3.18 -13.15
CA HIS A 115 5.32 -3.48 -13.47
C HIS A 115 6.12 -3.92 -12.23
N GLU A 116 6.04 -3.15 -11.14
CA GLU A 116 6.76 -3.45 -9.90
C GLU A 116 6.22 -4.71 -9.20
N ALA A 117 4.90 -4.89 -9.16
CA ALA A 117 4.28 -6.09 -8.62
C ALA A 117 4.78 -7.34 -9.36
N ARG A 118 4.79 -7.31 -10.70
CA ARG A 118 5.33 -8.41 -11.50
C ARG A 118 6.81 -8.66 -11.22
N ARG A 119 7.62 -7.60 -11.13
CA ARG A 119 9.06 -7.71 -10.81
C ARG A 119 9.27 -8.39 -9.46
N LEU A 120 8.51 -8.00 -8.44
CA LEU A 120 8.59 -8.56 -7.10
C LEU A 120 8.13 -10.02 -7.05
N ILE A 121 7.02 -10.35 -7.71
CA ILE A 121 6.50 -11.73 -7.79
C ILE A 121 7.50 -12.65 -8.49
N VAL A 122 8.09 -12.20 -9.61
CA VAL A 122 9.10 -12.99 -10.33
C VAL A 122 10.37 -13.14 -9.49
N GLY A 123 10.82 -12.07 -8.82
CA GLY A 123 11.99 -12.12 -7.94
C GLY A 123 11.80 -13.05 -6.75
N ALA A 124 10.60 -13.08 -6.16
CA ALA A 124 10.28 -13.95 -5.02
C ALA A 124 10.42 -15.45 -5.35
N ARG A 125 10.18 -15.85 -6.61
CA ARG A 125 10.35 -17.25 -7.05
C ARG A 125 11.80 -17.72 -7.02
N GLY A 126 12.76 -16.80 -7.15
CA GLY A 126 14.19 -17.11 -7.05
C GLY A 126 14.65 -17.48 -5.63
N PHE A 127 13.85 -17.16 -4.60
CA PHE A 127 14.14 -17.53 -3.20
C PHE A 127 13.62 -18.93 -2.82
N LEU A 128 12.85 -19.57 -3.69
CA LEU A 128 12.30 -20.93 -3.48
C LEU A 128 13.16 -22.02 -4.16
N GLY A 129 14.31 -21.66 -4.73
CA GLY A 129 15.22 -22.56 -5.45
C GLY A 129 16.49 -22.86 -4.68
#